data_AF-A0AAD2K5K5-F1
#
_entry.id   AF-A0AAD2K5K5-F1
#
_cell.length_a   1.000
_cell.length_b   1.000
_cell.length_c   1.000
_cell.angle_alpha   90.00
_cell.angle_beta   90.00
_cell.angle_gamma   90.00
#
_symmetry.space_group_name_H-M   'P 1'
#
loop_
_entity.id
_entity.type
_entity.pdbx_description
1 polymer ?
#
loop_
_entity_poly.entity_id
_entity_poly.type
_entity_poly.pdbx_seq_one_letter_code
_entity_poly.pdbx_strand_id
1 'polypeptide(L)'
;MVSLPMGLVSSFSWFQPLILVCSLSVVVLAQSHCANYGQPNPNNASACLCPSGFGGPSCSSAACGGDIFQGVHRSLASNGNVTSPGCACESGWIGTGCNVCQTSSACQGAFSASGAAASNVSSITSTGAGEGLNNATVVCNTEARVYAASQMSCEVLNPTLQSLYPLSTALNIIRTLQPGFSPIPNTTSYGSEGSVFASLFYSGIEQFSCTAGNCTQTLSSTATKWDCQNLKCACIANTTFCGGGGIVDISGT
;
A
#
# COMPACT_ATOMS: atom_id res chain seq x y z
N MET A 1 48.72 -79.45 -22.18
CA MET A 1 48.24 -80.83 -21.96
C MET A 1 47.16 -80.78 -20.89
N VAL A 2 45.98 -81.34 -21.21
CA VAL A 2 44.86 -81.73 -20.29
C VAL A 2 44.08 -80.55 -19.68
N SER A 3 42.87 -80.19 -20.12
CA SER A 3 41.53 -80.84 -20.13
C SER A 3 40.66 -80.57 -18.88
N LEU A 4 39.49 -79.95 -19.15
CA LEU A 4 38.14 -80.16 -18.57
C LEU A 4 37.83 -79.63 -17.12
N PRO A 5 36.55 -79.57 -16.66
CA PRO A 5 35.50 -78.59 -17.02
C PRO A 5 34.57 -78.22 -15.81
N MET A 6 33.38 -77.65 -16.09
CA MET A 6 32.14 -77.65 -15.25
C MET A 6 32.22 -76.89 -13.91
N GLY A 7 31.28 -76.04 -13.49
CA GLY A 7 29.92 -75.70 -13.89
C GLY A 7 29.27 -75.12 -12.61
N LEU A 8 28.29 -74.22 -12.73
CA LEU A 8 27.06 -74.23 -11.93
C LEU A 8 26.18 -73.04 -12.32
N VAL A 9 24.94 -73.38 -12.66
CA VAL A 9 23.80 -72.50 -12.87
C VAL A 9 23.19 -72.19 -11.51
N SER A 10 22.89 -70.92 -11.22
CA SER A 10 21.89 -70.56 -10.21
C SER A 10 21.14 -69.30 -10.64
N SER A 11 19.91 -69.50 -11.07
CA SER A 11 18.93 -68.49 -11.43
C SER A 11 18.50 -67.71 -10.18
N PHE A 12 18.83 -66.42 -10.10
CA PHE A 12 18.29 -65.51 -9.09
C PHE A 12 17.14 -64.72 -9.70
N SER A 13 15.91 -65.05 -9.32
CA SER A 13 14.71 -64.28 -9.63
C SER A 13 14.69 -62.99 -8.80
N TRP A 14 14.86 -61.84 -9.44
CA TRP A 14 14.75 -60.53 -8.81
C TRP A 14 13.26 -60.17 -8.68
N PHE A 15 12.72 -60.24 -7.47
CA PHE A 15 11.48 -59.54 -7.11
C PHE A 15 11.83 -58.08 -6.82
N GLN A 16 11.50 -57.19 -7.74
CA GLN A 16 11.67 -55.75 -7.57
C GLN A 16 10.34 -55.17 -7.02
N PRO A 17 10.28 -54.71 -5.76
CA PRO A 17 9.08 -54.05 -5.26
C PRO A 17 8.99 -52.67 -5.91
N LEU A 18 7.84 -52.41 -6.55
CA LEU A 18 7.49 -51.13 -7.14
C LEU A 18 7.29 -50.11 -5.99
N ILE A 19 8.35 -49.42 -5.59
CA ILE A 19 8.25 -48.29 -4.66
C ILE A 19 7.61 -47.13 -5.43
N LEU A 20 6.33 -46.91 -5.17
CA LEU A 20 5.60 -45.73 -5.63
C LEU A 20 6.14 -44.51 -4.87
N VAL A 21 7.16 -43.86 -5.43
CA VAL A 21 7.65 -42.58 -4.94
C VAL A 21 6.60 -41.54 -5.27
N CYS A 22 5.70 -41.28 -4.32
CA CYS A 22 4.76 -40.17 -4.39
C CYS A 22 5.57 -38.87 -4.20
N SER A 23 6.08 -38.32 -5.31
CA SER A 23 6.72 -37.02 -5.33
C SER A 23 5.67 -35.96 -4.99
N LEU A 24 5.61 -35.57 -3.71
CA LEU A 24 4.94 -34.35 -3.27
C LEU A 24 5.67 -33.17 -3.92
N SER A 25 5.21 -32.76 -5.09
CA SER A 25 5.49 -31.44 -5.63
C SER A 25 4.86 -30.44 -4.67
N VAL A 26 5.64 -29.92 -3.73
CA VAL A 26 5.23 -28.75 -2.95
C VAL A 26 5.12 -27.61 -3.95
N VAL A 27 3.88 -27.25 -4.30
CA VAL A 27 3.62 -26.03 -5.05
C VAL A 27 3.95 -24.88 -4.11
N VAL A 28 5.18 -24.39 -4.19
CA VAL A 28 5.56 -23.12 -3.56
C VAL A 28 4.82 -22.05 -4.33
N LEU A 29 3.64 -21.66 -3.84
CA LEU A 29 3.00 -20.43 -4.27
C LEU A 29 3.96 -19.30 -3.91
N ALA A 30 4.58 -18.68 -4.92
CA ALA A 30 5.35 -17.47 -4.71
C ALA A 30 4.43 -16.46 -4.04
N GLN A 31 4.66 -16.18 -2.75
CA GLN A 31 3.97 -15.09 -2.08
C GLN A 31 4.28 -13.82 -2.87
N SER A 32 3.23 -13.16 -3.34
CA SER A 32 3.36 -11.86 -3.99
C SER A 32 4.05 -10.90 -3.02
N HIS A 33 5.25 -10.45 -3.40
CA HIS A 33 5.97 -9.44 -2.63
C HIS A 33 5.27 -8.10 -2.84
N CYS A 34 4.58 -7.62 -1.80
CA CYS A 34 3.86 -6.36 -1.83
C CYS A 34 4.82 -5.21 -1.54
N ALA A 35 5.00 -4.30 -2.51
CA ALA A 35 5.69 -3.04 -2.33
C ALA A 35 4.89 -2.10 -1.44
N ASN A 36 5.51 -0.99 -1.01
CA ASN A 36 4.86 0.06 -0.23
C ASN A 36 4.11 -0.45 0.99
N TYR A 37 4.68 -1.45 1.65
CA TYR A 37 4.10 -2.12 2.81
C TYR A 37 2.69 -2.68 2.58
N GLY A 38 2.31 -2.93 1.31
CA GLY A 38 1.08 -3.61 0.93
C GLY A 38 0.92 -4.94 1.66
N GLN A 39 -0.32 -5.35 1.89
CA GLN A 39 -0.61 -6.62 2.57
C GLN A 39 -1.03 -7.69 1.55
N PRO A 40 -0.61 -8.95 1.67
CA PRO A 40 -1.10 -10.02 0.80
C PRO A 40 -2.62 -10.11 0.86
N ASN A 41 -3.28 -10.24 -0.28
CA ASN A 41 -4.73 -10.37 -0.33
C ASN A 41 -5.13 -11.80 0.09
N PRO A 42 -5.89 -11.99 1.18
CA PRO A 42 -6.25 -13.32 1.67
C PRO A 42 -7.15 -14.11 0.71
N ASN A 43 -7.83 -13.41 -0.21
CA ASN A 43 -8.73 -14.00 -1.20
C ASN A 43 -8.09 -14.15 -2.58
N ASN A 44 -6.87 -13.64 -2.79
CA ASN A 44 -6.15 -13.73 -4.05
C ASN A 44 -4.63 -13.70 -3.81
N ALA A 45 -3.99 -14.88 -3.81
CA ALA A 45 -2.56 -15.02 -3.52
C ALA A 45 -1.62 -14.26 -4.49
N SER A 46 -2.12 -13.88 -5.66
CA SER A 46 -1.36 -13.13 -6.68
C SER A 46 -1.55 -11.61 -6.58
N ALA A 47 -2.27 -11.11 -5.59
CA ALA A 47 -2.59 -9.69 -5.45
C ALA A 47 -2.32 -9.17 -4.04
N CYS A 48 -2.08 -7.86 -3.96
CA CYS A 48 -1.87 -7.14 -2.72
C CYS A 48 -3.02 -6.16 -2.45
N LEU A 49 -3.27 -5.91 -1.16
CA LEU A 49 -4.08 -4.82 -0.64
C LEU A 49 -3.16 -3.60 -0.46
N CYS A 50 -3.37 -2.58 -1.28
CA CYS A 50 -2.45 -1.46 -1.40
C CYS A 50 -2.81 -0.27 -0.50
N PRO A 51 -1.81 0.54 -0.07
CA PRO A 51 -2.08 1.83 0.52
C PRO A 51 -2.87 2.74 -0.41
N SER A 52 -3.72 3.60 0.16
CA SER A 52 -4.46 4.61 -0.60
C SER A 52 -3.48 5.48 -1.41
N GLY A 53 -3.67 5.53 -2.74
CA GLY A 53 -2.72 6.17 -3.66
C GLY A 53 -1.79 5.22 -4.39
N PHE A 54 -1.94 3.90 -4.19
CA PHE A 54 -1.20 2.86 -4.91
C PHE A 54 -2.13 1.79 -5.45
N GLY A 55 -1.68 1.06 -6.47
CA GLY A 55 -2.42 -0.04 -7.05
C GLY A 55 -1.54 -1.00 -7.85
N GLY A 56 -2.21 -1.82 -8.66
CA GLY A 56 -1.58 -2.98 -9.31
C GLY A 56 -1.44 -4.19 -8.36
N PRO A 57 -1.08 -5.35 -8.89
CA PRO A 57 -1.03 -6.60 -8.11
C PRO A 57 0.04 -6.57 -7.01
N SER A 58 1.06 -5.72 -7.14
CA SER A 58 2.22 -5.61 -6.23
C SER A 58 2.25 -4.32 -5.41
N CYS A 59 1.31 -3.39 -5.57
CA CYS A 59 1.32 -2.05 -4.95
C CYS A 59 2.53 -1.16 -5.28
N SER A 60 3.29 -1.51 -6.33
CA SER A 60 4.47 -0.76 -6.76
C SER A 60 4.15 0.42 -7.68
N SER A 61 2.88 0.58 -8.07
CA SER A 61 2.45 1.62 -8.99
C SER A 61 1.62 2.65 -8.26
N ALA A 62 2.04 3.92 -8.31
CA ALA A 62 1.24 5.02 -7.79
C ALA A 62 -0.06 5.16 -8.60
N ALA A 63 -1.19 5.26 -7.91
CA ALA A 63 -2.46 5.65 -8.50
C ALA A 63 -2.41 7.15 -8.84
N CYS A 64 -3.06 7.54 -9.93
CA CYS A 64 -3.01 8.91 -10.41
C CYS A 64 -4.35 9.39 -10.96
N GLY A 65 -4.59 10.70 -10.83
CA GLY A 65 -5.88 11.34 -11.10
C GLY A 65 -6.98 10.97 -10.10
N GLY A 66 -8.20 11.42 -10.39
CA GLY A 66 -9.38 11.01 -9.64
C GLY A 66 -9.47 11.58 -8.22
N ASP A 67 -10.08 10.78 -7.35
CA ASP A 67 -10.22 11.02 -5.92
C ASP A 67 -10.00 9.75 -5.08
N ILE A 68 -9.96 9.89 -3.74
CA ILE A 68 -9.71 8.77 -2.83
C ILE A 68 -10.78 7.66 -2.88
N PHE A 69 -12.05 8.00 -3.12
CA PHE A 69 -13.18 7.06 -3.04
C PHE A 69 -13.23 6.11 -4.24
N GLN A 70 -12.61 6.49 -5.35
CA GLN A 70 -12.46 5.64 -6.53
C GLN A 70 -11.49 4.46 -6.30
N GLY A 71 -10.63 4.54 -5.27
CA GLY A 71 -9.79 3.43 -4.83
C GLY A 71 -8.97 2.79 -5.95
N VAL A 72 -9.13 1.47 -6.12
CA VAL A 72 -8.42 0.65 -7.12
C VAL A 72 -8.89 0.89 -8.57
N HIS A 73 -9.99 1.61 -8.78
CA HIS A 73 -10.47 1.94 -10.12
C HIS A 73 -9.72 3.12 -10.74
N ARG A 74 -8.87 3.80 -9.96
CA ARG A 74 -8.02 4.86 -10.48
C ARG A 74 -6.97 4.32 -11.44
N SER A 75 -6.64 5.15 -12.42
CA SER A 75 -5.53 4.88 -13.34
C SER A 75 -4.21 4.85 -12.56
N LEU A 76 -3.23 4.13 -13.10
CA LEU A 76 -1.89 4.08 -12.56
C LEU A 76 -0.99 5.04 -13.33
N ALA A 77 -0.08 5.70 -12.62
CA ALA A 77 0.88 6.62 -13.20
C ALA A 77 1.77 5.91 -14.24
N SER A 78 1.85 6.48 -15.44
CA SER A 78 2.76 5.99 -16.48
C SER A 78 4.21 6.08 -16.00
N ASN A 79 4.95 4.97 -16.09
CA ASN A 79 6.32 4.84 -15.58
C ASN A 79 6.48 5.21 -14.09
N GLY A 80 5.40 5.12 -13.29
CA GLY A 80 5.39 5.52 -11.89
C GLY A 80 5.47 7.03 -11.66
N ASN A 81 5.36 7.87 -12.70
CA ASN A 81 5.42 9.32 -12.58
C ASN A 81 4.03 9.95 -12.48
N VAL A 82 3.68 10.41 -11.28
CA VAL A 82 2.39 11.04 -10.98
C VAL A 82 2.24 12.44 -11.56
N THR A 83 3.29 13.05 -12.13
CA THR A 83 3.21 14.32 -12.85
C THR A 83 2.96 14.12 -14.36
N SER A 84 2.78 12.87 -14.81
CA SER A 84 2.49 12.57 -16.21
C SER A 84 1.13 13.12 -16.64
N PRO A 85 0.94 13.42 -17.94
CA PRO A 85 -0.37 13.79 -18.47
C PRO A 85 -1.45 12.75 -18.11
N GLY A 86 -2.62 13.21 -17.67
CA GLY A 86 -3.72 12.34 -17.23
C GLY A 86 -3.74 12.06 -15.72
N CYS A 87 -2.74 12.50 -14.96
CA CYS A 87 -2.69 12.32 -13.51
C CYS A 87 -3.20 13.53 -12.70
N ALA A 88 -3.84 14.50 -13.35
CA ALA A 88 -4.44 15.65 -12.67
C ALA A 88 -5.62 15.21 -11.79
N CYS A 89 -5.68 15.73 -10.57
CA CYS A 89 -6.75 15.43 -9.62
C CYS A 89 -8.09 16.01 -10.09
N GLU A 90 -9.18 15.39 -9.66
CA GLU A 90 -10.51 15.96 -9.86
C GLU A 90 -10.70 17.28 -9.11
N SER A 91 -11.66 18.08 -9.56
CA SER A 91 -11.96 19.37 -8.94
C SER A 91 -12.27 19.21 -7.45
N GLY A 92 -11.56 19.97 -6.62
CA GLY A 92 -11.69 19.89 -5.17
C GLY A 92 -10.83 18.82 -4.50
N TRP A 93 -9.90 18.20 -5.22
CA TRP A 93 -8.88 17.27 -4.70
C TRP A 93 -7.46 17.74 -5.03
N ILE A 94 -6.52 17.49 -4.12
CA ILE A 94 -5.10 17.85 -4.24
C ILE A 94 -4.19 16.74 -3.70
N GLY A 95 -2.89 17.00 -3.81
CA GLY A 95 -1.83 16.15 -3.34
C GLY A 95 -1.32 15.21 -4.43
N THR A 96 -0.12 14.69 -4.24
CA THR A 96 0.58 13.84 -5.20
C THR A 96 -0.23 12.61 -5.62
N GLY A 97 -1.08 12.09 -4.74
CA GLY A 97 -1.96 10.95 -5.01
C GLY A 97 -3.45 11.29 -5.11
N CYS A 98 -3.83 12.57 -5.24
CA CYS A 98 -5.24 13.02 -5.32
C CYS A 98 -6.15 12.51 -4.19
N ASN A 99 -5.59 12.31 -3.00
CA ASN A 99 -6.29 11.72 -1.85
C ASN A 99 -6.77 12.78 -0.84
N VAL A 100 -6.42 14.06 -1.03
CA VAL A 100 -6.70 15.13 -0.08
C VAL A 100 -7.81 16.00 -0.63
N CYS A 101 -8.95 16.04 0.06
CA CYS A 101 -10.05 16.93 -0.31
C CYS A 101 -9.68 18.40 0.02
N GLN A 102 -10.28 19.32 -0.72
CA GLN A 102 -10.17 20.77 -0.48
C GLN A 102 -11.47 21.36 0.07
N THR A 103 -12.62 20.74 -0.24
CA THR A 103 -13.94 21.24 0.14
C THR A 103 -14.86 20.10 0.55
N SER A 104 -15.79 20.38 1.48
CA SER A 104 -16.78 19.40 1.90
C SER A 104 -17.73 18.99 0.78
N SER A 105 -18.02 19.87 -0.18
CA SER A 105 -18.85 19.54 -1.34
C SER A 105 -18.17 18.54 -2.28
N ALA A 106 -16.86 18.70 -2.55
CA ALA A 106 -16.09 17.72 -3.33
C ALA A 106 -16.00 16.37 -2.61
N CYS A 107 -15.74 16.38 -1.30
CA CYS A 107 -15.70 15.17 -0.48
C CYS A 107 -17.05 14.43 -0.49
N GLN A 108 -18.14 15.15 -0.26
CA GLN A 108 -19.50 14.60 -0.28
C GLN A 108 -19.88 14.07 -1.66
N GLY A 109 -19.59 14.82 -2.73
CA GLY A 109 -19.91 14.42 -4.10
C GLY A 109 -19.22 13.11 -4.49
N ALA A 110 -17.91 13.00 -4.22
CA ALA A 110 -17.14 11.80 -4.50
C ALA A 110 -17.61 10.59 -3.67
N PHE A 111 -17.91 10.78 -2.38
CA PHE A 111 -18.48 9.73 -1.54
C PHE A 111 -19.82 9.24 -2.07
N SER A 112 -20.73 10.15 -2.45
CA SER A 112 -22.01 9.78 -3.05
C SER A 112 -21.85 9.05 -4.40
N ALA A 113 -20.89 9.47 -5.23
CA ALA A 113 -20.59 8.84 -6.51
C ALA A 113 -20.00 7.42 -6.38
N SER A 114 -19.32 7.13 -5.26
CA SER A 114 -18.73 5.80 -5.00
C SER A 114 -19.74 4.67 -4.84
N GLY A 115 -21.03 5.00 -4.62
CA GLY A 115 -22.08 4.01 -4.31
C GLY A 115 -22.00 3.45 -2.89
N ALA A 116 -20.97 3.78 -2.11
CA ALA A 116 -20.81 3.29 -0.74
C ALA A 116 -21.95 3.72 0.20
N ALA A 117 -22.55 4.89 -0.04
CA ALA A 117 -23.74 5.37 0.67
C ALA A 117 -24.97 4.44 0.49
N ALA A 118 -25.01 3.63 -0.56
CA ALA A 118 -26.09 2.71 -0.86
C ALA A 118 -25.81 1.25 -0.43
N SER A 119 -24.56 0.88 -0.11
CA SER A 119 -24.13 -0.53 -0.03
C SER A 119 -23.58 -1.00 1.34
N ASN A 120 -23.30 -0.12 2.30
CA ASN A 120 -22.72 -0.50 3.61
C ASN A 120 -23.73 -0.53 4.76
N VAL A 121 -24.85 -1.25 4.59
CA VAL A 121 -25.86 -1.46 5.66
C VAL A 121 -25.55 -2.67 6.55
N SER A 122 -24.54 -3.49 6.25
CA SER A 122 -24.42 -4.81 6.90
C SER A 122 -23.11 -5.12 7.64
N SER A 123 -22.07 -4.28 7.60
CA SER A 123 -20.78 -4.58 8.27
C SER A 123 -20.37 -3.62 9.40
N ILE A 124 -21.12 -2.54 9.65
CA ILE A 124 -20.97 -1.76 10.88
C ILE A 124 -21.87 -2.39 11.95
N THR A 125 -21.43 -3.53 12.47
CA THR A 125 -21.98 -4.14 13.68
C THR A 125 -21.06 -3.83 14.87
N SER A 126 -21.13 -2.62 15.41
CA SER A 126 -20.78 -2.36 16.82
C SER A 126 -21.08 -0.91 17.26
N THR A 127 -22.16 -0.78 18.05
CA THR A 127 -22.26 -0.07 19.33
C THR A 127 -21.62 1.32 19.55
N GLY A 128 -21.31 2.09 18.50
CA GLY A 128 -20.81 3.46 18.64
C GLY A 128 -21.07 4.40 17.46
N ALA A 129 -21.36 3.83 16.28
CA ALA A 129 -21.89 4.56 15.14
C ALA A 129 -23.34 4.08 14.89
N GLY A 130 -24.22 4.37 15.85
CA GLY A 130 -25.64 4.28 15.60
C GLY A 130 -26.03 5.47 14.74
N GLU A 131 -26.15 5.26 13.43
CA GLU A 131 -27.19 5.75 12.52
C GLU A 131 -26.79 5.33 11.09
N GLY A 132 -27.73 4.75 10.34
CA GLY A 132 -27.47 4.17 9.03
C GLY A 132 -26.82 5.15 8.04
N LEU A 133 -25.80 4.70 7.32
CA LEU A 133 -25.04 5.48 6.33
C LEU A 133 -25.85 5.90 5.10
N ASN A 134 -27.12 5.52 5.01
CA ASN A 134 -28.06 5.83 3.94
C ASN A 134 -28.24 7.36 3.73
N ASN A 135 -27.80 8.16 4.71
CA ASN A 135 -27.75 9.62 4.66
C ASN A 135 -26.48 10.19 5.34
N ALA A 136 -25.35 9.50 5.21
CA ALA A 136 -24.10 9.96 5.81
C ALA A 136 -23.59 11.23 5.12
N THR A 137 -23.53 12.32 5.88
CA THR A 137 -22.85 13.54 5.46
C THR A 137 -21.37 13.39 5.78
N VAL A 138 -20.51 13.41 4.76
CA VAL A 138 -19.07 13.48 4.90
C VAL A 138 -18.60 14.91 4.62
N VAL A 139 -17.63 15.36 5.39
CA VAL A 139 -17.04 16.70 5.27
C VAL A 139 -15.56 16.59 4.99
N CYS A 140 -14.99 17.64 4.39
CA CYS A 140 -13.56 17.75 4.30
C CYS A 140 -13.04 18.34 5.61
N ASN A 141 -12.57 17.48 6.50
CA ASN A 141 -12.00 17.91 7.78
C ASN A 141 -10.67 18.65 7.54
N THR A 142 -10.64 19.92 7.92
CA THR A 142 -9.45 20.79 7.81
C THR A 142 -8.73 20.97 9.16
N GLU A 143 -9.24 20.38 10.24
CA GLU A 143 -8.57 20.38 11.53
C GLU A 143 -7.43 19.35 11.58
N ALA A 144 -6.46 19.57 12.46
CA ALA A 144 -5.32 18.67 12.63
C ALA A 144 -5.70 17.28 13.20
N ARG A 145 -6.90 17.16 13.80
CA ARG A 145 -7.38 15.94 14.47
C ARG A 145 -7.77 14.87 13.46
N VAL A 146 -7.28 13.66 13.68
CA VAL A 146 -7.71 12.45 12.97
C VAL A 146 -8.77 11.73 13.79
N TYR A 147 -9.88 11.36 13.15
CA TYR A 147 -10.97 10.61 13.77
C TYR A 147 -10.94 9.12 13.42
N ALA A 148 -10.75 8.78 12.14
CA ALA A 148 -10.68 7.41 11.65
C ALA A 148 -9.35 7.17 10.93
N ALA A 149 -9.17 7.81 9.78
CA ALA A 149 -7.92 7.92 9.06
C ALA A 149 -7.79 9.32 8.43
N SER A 150 -6.58 9.77 8.20
CA SER A 150 -6.30 11.04 7.50
C SER A 150 -5.37 10.82 6.33
N GLN A 151 -5.62 11.52 5.24
CA GLN A 151 -4.71 11.68 4.13
C GLN A 151 -4.09 13.07 4.19
N MET A 152 -2.79 13.17 4.03
CA MET A 152 -2.11 14.45 3.85
C MET A 152 -1.04 14.34 2.77
N SER A 153 -0.80 15.45 2.09
CA SER A 153 0.21 15.61 1.07
C SER A 153 0.82 16.98 1.25
N CYS A 154 2.13 17.06 1.44
CA CYS A 154 2.85 18.29 1.73
C CYS A 154 4.10 18.40 0.88
N GLU A 155 4.45 19.61 0.46
CA GLU A 155 5.76 19.88 -0.13
C GLU A 155 6.84 19.87 0.97
N VAL A 156 7.96 19.21 0.71
CA VAL A 156 9.11 19.16 1.63
C VAL A 156 10.00 20.37 1.38
N LEU A 157 9.72 21.44 2.12
CA LEU A 157 10.48 22.69 2.06
C LEU A 157 11.66 22.65 3.05
N ASN A 158 12.79 22.10 2.60
CA ASN A 158 14.03 22.07 3.37
C ASN A 158 15.19 22.62 2.54
N PRO A 159 15.84 23.73 2.94
CA PRO A 159 16.91 24.36 2.15
C PRO A 159 18.08 23.44 1.85
N THR A 160 18.46 22.57 2.80
CA THR A 160 19.53 21.59 2.60
C THR A 160 19.14 20.58 1.52
N LEU A 161 17.92 20.03 1.60
CA LEU A 161 17.42 19.11 0.58
C LEU A 161 17.36 19.80 -0.79
N GLN A 162 16.81 21.00 -0.86
CA GLN A 162 16.64 21.76 -2.11
C GLN A 162 17.97 22.16 -2.76
N SER A 163 19.05 22.33 -1.97
CA SER A 163 20.39 22.58 -2.51
C SER A 163 20.98 21.37 -3.25
N LEU A 164 20.57 20.16 -2.88
CA LEU A 164 21.00 18.91 -3.49
C LEU A 164 20.03 18.44 -4.58
N TYR A 165 18.74 18.72 -4.38
CA TYR A 165 17.63 18.21 -5.16
C TYR A 165 16.66 19.36 -5.47
N PRO A 166 16.90 20.13 -6.55
CA PRO A 166 16.20 21.38 -6.81
C PRO A 166 14.76 21.21 -7.32
N LEU A 167 14.36 19.99 -7.68
CA LEU A 167 12.99 19.71 -8.14
C LEU A 167 12.04 19.49 -6.94
N SER A 168 10.75 19.45 -7.23
CA SER A 168 9.72 19.30 -6.20
C SER A 168 9.87 17.98 -5.44
N THR A 169 9.84 18.06 -4.11
CA THR A 169 9.76 16.92 -3.20
C THR A 169 8.44 16.99 -2.46
N ALA A 170 7.67 15.90 -2.48
CA ALA A 170 6.40 15.81 -1.78
C ALA A 170 6.38 14.62 -0.83
N LEU A 171 5.82 14.82 0.36
CA LEU A 171 5.61 13.78 1.36
C LEU A 171 4.11 13.55 1.51
N ASN A 172 3.67 12.32 1.26
CA ASN A 172 2.33 11.87 1.56
C ASN A 172 2.35 11.09 2.87
N ILE A 173 1.35 11.30 3.71
CA ILE A 173 1.21 10.56 4.97
C ILE A 173 -0.24 10.12 5.12
N ILE A 174 -0.41 8.85 5.46
CA ILE A 174 -1.65 8.25 5.92
C ILE A 174 -1.48 8.01 7.41
N ARG A 175 -2.39 8.54 8.22
CA ARG A 175 -2.44 8.28 9.67
C ARG A 175 -3.74 7.58 9.97
N THR A 176 -3.68 6.42 10.59
CA THR A 176 -4.84 5.57 10.84
C THR A 176 -5.00 5.39 12.33
N LEU A 177 -6.07 5.99 12.86
CA LEU A 177 -6.46 5.87 14.26
C LEU A 177 -7.38 4.66 14.43
N GLN A 178 -8.49 4.62 13.68
CA GLN A 178 -9.47 3.52 13.71
C GLN A 178 -9.99 3.28 12.29
N PRO A 179 -9.43 2.33 11.52
CA PRO A 179 -9.75 2.15 10.11
C PRO A 179 -11.21 1.76 9.87
N GLY A 180 -11.85 1.08 10.83
CA GLY A 180 -13.26 0.68 10.74
C GLY A 180 -14.26 1.85 10.76
N PHE A 181 -13.83 3.05 11.14
CA PHE A 181 -14.66 4.27 11.11
C PHE A 181 -14.44 5.14 9.88
N SER A 182 -13.61 4.69 8.93
CA SER A 182 -13.47 5.40 7.66
C SER A 182 -14.71 5.21 6.78
N PRO A 183 -15.05 6.17 5.90
CA PRO A 183 -16.25 6.07 5.06
C PRO A 183 -16.30 4.80 4.20
N ILE A 184 -15.14 4.35 3.71
CA ILE A 184 -14.96 3.09 3.00
C ILE A 184 -13.66 2.45 3.49
N PRO A 185 -13.71 1.49 4.44
CA PRO A 185 -12.54 0.78 4.91
C PRO A 185 -11.75 0.13 3.79
N ASN A 186 -10.41 0.15 3.91
CA ASN A 186 -9.43 -0.32 2.90
C ASN A 186 -9.34 0.51 1.61
N THR A 187 -10.27 1.43 1.35
CA THR A 187 -10.19 2.38 0.23
C THR A 187 -9.76 3.76 0.73
N THR A 188 -10.48 4.27 1.73
CA THR A 188 -10.28 5.61 2.32
C THR A 188 -9.39 5.60 3.58
N SER A 189 -9.01 4.41 4.03
CA SER A 189 -8.06 4.17 5.12
C SER A 189 -7.10 3.06 4.73
N TYR A 190 -5.90 3.09 5.30
CA TYR A 190 -4.93 2.01 5.15
C TYR A 190 -4.15 1.75 6.43
N GLY A 191 -3.75 0.50 6.66
CA GLY A 191 -2.99 0.09 7.84
C GLY A 191 -3.87 -0.29 9.03
N SER A 192 -3.24 -0.80 10.08
CA SER A 192 -3.92 -1.18 11.33
C SER A 192 -4.29 0.06 12.16
N GLU A 193 -5.12 -0.14 13.18
CA GLU A 193 -5.30 0.85 14.25
C GLU A 193 -3.95 1.31 14.83
N GLY A 194 -3.83 2.61 15.09
CA GLY A 194 -2.59 3.22 15.59
C GLY A 194 -1.40 3.06 14.65
N SER A 195 -1.58 3.25 13.34
CA SER A 195 -0.49 3.13 12.37
C SER A 195 -0.32 4.39 11.50
N VAL A 196 0.89 4.52 10.95
CA VAL A 196 1.22 5.53 9.95
C VAL A 196 1.87 4.85 8.76
N PHE A 197 1.53 5.32 7.56
CA PHE A 197 2.23 5.04 6.32
C PHE A 197 2.64 6.36 5.69
N ALA A 198 3.86 6.45 5.16
CA ALA A 198 4.36 7.63 4.49
C ALA A 198 5.06 7.25 3.19
N SER A 199 4.94 8.08 2.17
CA SER A 199 5.66 7.92 0.92
C SER A 199 6.21 9.26 0.45
N LEU A 200 7.49 9.28 0.08
CA LEU A 200 8.16 10.47 -0.40
C LEU A 200 8.37 10.37 -1.92
N PHE A 201 8.01 11.44 -2.61
CA PHE A 201 8.13 11.58 -4.06
C PHE A 201 9.11 12.70 -4.39
N TYR A 202 9.96 12.47 -5.38
CA TYR A 202 10.84 13.49 -5.96
C TYR A 202 10.55 13.59 -7.46
N SER A 203 10.26 14.80 -7.93
CA SER A 203 9.89 15.07 -9.32
C SER A 203 8.78 14.12 -9.86
N GLY A 204 7.80 13.80 -9.00
CA GLY A 204 6.68 12.93 -9.34
C GLY A 204 6.95 11.42 -9.29
N ILE A 205 8.19 11.00 -9.00
CA ILE A 205 8.57 9.58 -8.84
C ILE A 205 8.69 9.25 -7.35
N GLU A 206 8.06 8.16 -6.91
CA GLU A 206 8.24 7.67 -5.54
C GLU A 206 9.70 7.27 -5.29
N GLN A 207 10.26 7.69 -4.16
CA GLN A 207 11.66 7.40 -3.79
C GLN A 207 11.73 6.30 -2.73
N PHE A 208 10.98 6.46 -1.65
CA PHE A 208 10.92 5.50 -0.56
C PHE A 208 9.59 5.63 0.17
N SER A 209 9.21 4.57 0.86
CA SER A 209 8.06 4.57 1.75
C SER A 209 8.46 4.12 3.14
N CYS A 210 7.68 4.52 4.14
CA CYS A 210 7.87 4.17 5.53
C CYS A 210 6.55 3.78 6.16
N THR A 211 6.61 2.98 7.22
CA THR A 211 5.48 2.73 8.10
C THR A 211 5.94 2.67 9.55
N ALA A 212 5.05 3.05 10.45
CA ALA A 212 5.24 2.96 11.88
C ALA A 212 3.95 2.46 12.54
N GLY A 213 4.09 1.82 13.70
CA GLY A 213 2.97 1.28 14.48
C GLY A 213 2.94 1.86 15.89
N ASN A 214 1.98 1.39 16.70
CA ASN A 214 1.78 1.83 18.09
C ASN A 214 1.69 3.36 18.21
N CYS A 215 1.07 4.00 17.23
CA CYS A 215 0.96 5.44 17.16
C CYS A 215 -0.12 5.95 18.11
N THR A 216 0.20 6.99 18.88
CA THR A 216 -0.73 7.68 19.75
C THR A 216 -0.89 9.14 19.30
N GLN A 217 -2.14 9.60 19.22
CA GLN A 217 -2.46 10.98 18.89
C GLN A 217 -2.68 11.79 20.16
N THR A 218 -1.92 12.87 20.33
CA THR A 218 -2.15 13.90 21.36
C THR A 218 -2.60 15.18 20.69
N LEU A 219 -3.68 15.78 21.20
CA LEU A 219 -4.23 17.03 20.67
C LEU A 219 -3.64 18.23 21.40
N SER A 220 -3.34 19.28 20.63
CA SER A 220 -3.11 20.63 21.14
C SER A 220 -4.17 21.57 20.53
N SER A 221 -4.17 22.85 20.90
CA SER A 221 -5.18 23.81 20.42
C SER A 221 -5.21 23.98 18.90
N THR A 222 -4.10 23.72 18.19
CA THR A 222 -3.99 23.94 16.73
C THR A 222 -3.29 22.81 15.98
N ALA A 223 -2.74 21.81 16.67
CA ALA A 223 -1.94 20.75 16.07
C ALA A 223 -2.17 19.40 16.73
N THR A 224 -1.78 18.34 16.05
CA THR A 224 -1.75 16.99 16.62
C THR A 224 -0.34 16.44 16.60
N LYS A 225 0.10 15.94 17.76
CA LYS A 225 1.32 15.16 17.88
C LYS A 225 0.97 13.69 17.67
N TRP A 226 1.67 13.03 16.76
CA TRP A 226 1.63 11.58 16.58
C TRP A 226 2.94 11.00 17.08
N ASP A 227 2.87 10.22 18.15
CA ASP A 227 4.02 9.52 18.73
C ASP A 227 3.95 8.04 18.37
N CYS A 228 4.89 7.56 17.56
CA CYS A 228 4.86 6.24 16.93
C CYS A 228 6.14 5.45 17.25
N GLN A 229 6.01 4.13 17.22
CA GLN A 229 7.12 3.20 17.41
C GLN A 229 7.37 2.37 16.14
N ASN A 230 8.48 1.64 16.13
CA ASN A 230 8.77 0.64 15.09
C ASN A 230 8.79 1.23 13.67
N LEU A 231 9.30 2.45 13.52
CA LEU A 231 9.49 3.07 12.20
C LEU A 231 10.40 2.18 11.35
N LYS A 232 9.90 1.81 10.19
CA LYS A 232 10.64 1.07 9.16
C LYS A 232 10.42 1.75 7.81
N CYS A 233 11.48 1.84 7.03
CA CYS A 233 11.46 2.43 5.69
C CYS A 233 12.02 1.44 4.66
N ALA A 234 11.61 1.61 3.41
CA ALA A 234 12.06 0.81 2.29
C ALA A 234 12.33 1.72 1.09
N CYS A 235 13.56 1.65 0.59
CA CYS A 235 13.99 2.37 -0.61
C CYS A 235 13.44 1.70 -1.87
N ILE A 236 13.04 2.50 -2.86
CA ILE A 236 12.74 2.00 -4.20
C ILE A 236 14.03 2.04 -5.02
N ALA A 237 14.59 0.86 -5.28
CA ALA A 237 15.87 0.72 -5.96
C ALA A 237 15.93 1.49 -7.29
N ASN A 238 17.10 2.06 -7.57
CA ASN A 238 17.40 2.84 -8.78
C ASN A 238 16.63 4.16 -8.92
N THR A 239 15.93 4.61 -7.86
CA THR A 239 15.38 5.97 -7.82
C THR A 239 16.44 6.95 -7.33
N THR A 240 16.21 8.25 -7.56
CA THR A 240 17.19 9.32 -7.30
C THR A 240 17.80 9.23 -5.90
N PHE A 241 17.00 8.96 -4.86
CA PHE A 241 17.50 8.89 -3.48
C PHE A 241 18.01 7.49 -3.08
N CYS A 242 17.84 6.49 -3.94
CA CYS A 242 18.01 5.07 -3.65
C CYS A 242 18.89 4.37 -4.70
N GLY A 243 20.10 4.87 -4.92
CA GLY A 243 21.09 4.27 -5.82
C GLY A 243 20.90 4.57 -7.31
N GLY A 244 19.93 5.42 -7.69
CA GLY A 244 19.69 5.85 -9.08
C GLY A 244 20.63 6.95 -9.60
N GLY A 245 21.74 7.23 -8.91
CA GLY A 245 22.71 8.27 -9.29
C GLY A 245 22.43 9.67 -8.75
N GLY A 246 21.60 9.81 -7.71
CA GLY A 246 21.48 11.06 -6.96
C GLY A 246 22.68 11.33 -6.05
N ILE A 247 22.66 12.49 -5.37
CA ILE A 247 23.78 12.96 -4.53
C ILE A 247 23.87 12.17 -3.20
N VAL A 248 22.73 11.74 -2.68
CA VAL A 248 22.56 10.98 -1.45
C VAL A 248 21.89 9.66 -1.79
N ASP A 249 22.46 8.56 -1.31
CA ASP A 249 21.91 7.23 -1.43
C ASP A 249 21.56 6.69 -0.04
N ILE A 250 20.27 6.47 0.21
CA ILE A 250 19.74 5.95 1.47
C ILE A 250 19.34 4.46 1.37
N SER A 251 19.78 3.75 0.33
CA SER A 251 19.49 2.32 0.17
C SER A 251 20.13 1.42 1.24
N GLY A 252 21.14 1.92 1.96
CA GLY A 252 21.87 1.19 3.01
C GLY A 252 21.36 1.37 4.45
N THR A 253 20.22 2.06 4.65
CA THR A 253 19.61 2.33 5.96
C THR A 253 18.28 1.59 6.11
#